data_AF-A0A378A529-F1
#
_entry.id   AF-A0A378A529-F1
#
_cell.length_a   1.000
_cell.length_b   1.000
_cell.length_c   1.000
_cell.angle_alpha   90.00
_cell.angle_beta   90.00
_cell.angle_gamma   90.00
#
_symmetry.space_group_name_H-M   'P 1'
#
loop_
_entity.id
_entity.type
_entity.pdbx_description
1 polymer ?
#
loop_
_entity_poly.entity_id
_entity_poly.type
_entity_poly.pdbx_seq_one_letter_code
_entity_poly.pdbx_strand_id
1 'polypeptide(L)' 'MPEDVCRFLLKRLDREMRSLFMTLDQLDHASITAQRKLTIPFVKEILKL' A
#
# COMPACT_ATOMS: atom_id res chain seq x y z
N MET A 1 -6.86 6.28 -5.49
CA MET A 1 -5.51 6.14 -4.91
C MET A 1 -4.51 6.92 -5.74
N PRO A 2 -3.41 7.44 -5.15
CA PRO A 2 -2.34 8.09 -5.91
C PRO A 2 -1.64 7.09 -6.84
N GLU A 3 -1.40 7.50 -8.09
CA GLU A 3 -0.84 6.63 -9.12
C GLU A 3 0.59 6.15 -8.78
N ASP A 4 1.37 6.99 -8.10
CA ASP A 4 2.72 6.66 -7.63
C ASP A 4 2.73 5.51 -6.62
N VAL A 5 1.72 5.44 -5.75
CA VAL A 5 1.58 4.37 -4.76
C VAL A 5 1.23 3.05 -5.45
N CYS A 6 0.29 3.07 -6.39
CA CYS A 6 -0.03 1.90 -7.20
C CYS A 6 1.19 1.39 -7.96
N ARG A 7 1.96 2.29 -8.60
CA ARG A 7 3.16 1.93 -9.36
C ARG A 7 4.28 1.40 -8.46
N PHE A 8 4.39 1.91 -7.24
CA PHE A 8 5.32 1.39 -6.23
C PHE A 8 4.95 -0.02 -5.80
N LEU A 9 3.68 -0.28 -5.50
CA LEU A 9 3.18 -1.61 -5.13
C LEU A 9 3.37 -2.61 -6.27
N LEU A 10 3.02 -2.24 -7.50
CA LEU A 10 3.19 -3.09 -8.70
C LEU A 10 4.65 -3.40 -9.04
N LYS A 11 5.60 -2.56 -8.64
CA LYS A 11 7.04 -2.83 -8.83
C LYS A 11 7.62 -3.77 -7.77
N ARG A 12 6.99 -3.83 -6.59
CA ARG A 12 7.60 -4.41 -5.38
C ARG A 12 6.91 -5.69 -4.94
N LEU A 13 5.62 -5.79 -5.19
CA LEU A 13 4.87 -7.03 -5.12
C LEU A 13 5.01 -7.72 -6.47
N ASP A 14 5.39 -9.00 -6.45
CA ASP A 14 5.33 -9.83 -7.64
C ASP A 14 3.91 -9.75 -8.22
N ARG A 15 3.73 -9.97 -9.53
CA ARG A 15 2.46 -9.74 -10.28
C ARG A 15 1.28 -10.63 -9.84
N GLU A 16 1.33 -11.19 -8.64
CA GLU A 16 0.30 -11.91 -7.93
C GLU A 16 -0.77 -10.91 -7.44
N MET A 17 -1.86 -10.81 -8.21
CA MET A 17 -2.98 -9.91 -7.90
C MET A 17 -3.55 -10.13 -6.49
N ARG A 18 -3.51 -11.36 -5.96
CA ARG A 18 -4.07 -11.67 -4.64
C ARG A 18 -3.26 -10.99 -3.53
N SER A 19 -1.93 -11.10 -3.57
CA SER A 19 -1.03 -10.40 -2.66
C SER A 19 -1.16 -8.88 -2.77
N LEU A 20 -1.38 -8.34 -3.98
CA LEU A 20 -1.65 -6.92 -4.19
C LEU A 20 -2.93 -6.47 -3.48
N PHE A 21 -4.03 -7.22 -3.65
CA PHE A 21 -5.30 -6.91 -3.01
C PHE A 21 -5.23 -6.99 -1.49
N MET A 22 -4.59 -8.03 -0.94
CA MET A 22 -4.41 -8.15 0.51
C MET A 22 -3.57 -7.00 1.08
N THR A 23 -2.53 -6.60 0.36
CA THR A 23 -1.68 -5.47 0.77
C THR A 23 -2.45 -4.15 0.72
N LEU A 24 -3.25 -3.94 -0.33
CA LEU A 24 -4.11 -2.76 -0.47
C LEU A 24 -5.13 -2.67 0.67
N ASP A 25 -5.78 -3.77 1.00
CA ASP A 25 -6.76 -3.85 2.08
C ASP A 25 -6.13 -3.49 3.45
N GLN A 26 -4.95 -4.06 3.73
CA GLN A 26 -4.18 -3.73 4.93
C GLN A 26 -3.80 -2.24 4.99
N LEU A 27 -3.36 -1.66 3.87
CA LEU A 27 -2.97 -0.26 3.80
C LEU A 27 -4.18 0.68 3.96
N ASP A 28 -5.33 0.31 3.39
CA ASP A 28 -6.55 1.09 3.48
C ASP A 28 -7.05 1.14 4.93
N HIS A 29 -7.15 -0.02 5.58
CA HIS A 29 -7.47 -0.13 7.00
C HIS A 29 -6.50 0.67 7.88
N ALA A 30 -5.19 0.53 7.66
CA ALA A 30 -4.19 1.28 8.41
C ALA A 30 -4.31 2.79 8.21
N SER A 31 -4.61 3.24 6.99
CA SER A 31 -4.77 4.66 6.68
C SER A 31 -5.98 5.28 7.38
N ILE A 32 -7.08 4.53 7.47
CA ILE A 32 -8.31 4.92 8.17
C ILE A 32 -8.02 5.02 9.67
N THR A 33 -7.41 4.00 10.27
CA THR A 33 -7.08 3.99 11.71
C THR A 33 -6.09 5.10 12.06
N ALA A 34 -5.10 5.37 11.20
CA ALA A 34 -4.13 6.44 11.43
C ALA A 34 -4.69 7.84 11.10
N GLN A 35 -5.86 7.95 10.46
CA GLN A 35 -6.38 9.18 9.85
C GLN A 35 -5.34 9.90 8.96
N ARG A 36 -4.52 9.13 8.25
CA ARG A 36 -3.44 9.64 7.38
C ARG A 36 -3.71 9.26 5.93
N LYS A 37 -3.30 10.13 5.01
CA LYS A 37 -3.36 9.82 3.58
C LYS A 37 -2.35 8.73 3.22
N LEU A 38 -2.78 7.82 2.35
CA LEU A 38 -1.94 6.79 1.75
C LEU A 38 -0.86 7.46 0.89
N THR A 39 0.40 7.34 1.32
CA THR A 39 1.58 7.94 0.68
C THR A 39 2.73 6.93 0.68
N ILE A 40 3.71 7.07 -0.21
CA ILE A 40 4.85 6.12 -0.28
C ILE A 40 5.56 5.95 1.08
N PRO A 41 5.86 7.02 1.86
CA PRO A 41 6.46 6.87 3.18
C PRO A 41 5.58 6.06 4.14
N PHE A 42 4.27 6.32 4.13
CA PHE A 42 3.31 5.58 4.96
C PHE A 42 3.23 4.10 4.57
N VAL A 43 3.22 3.81 3.27
CA VAL A 43 3.22 2.43 2.77
C VAL A 43 4.48 1.69 3.20
N LYS A 44 5.66 2.34 3.14
CA LYS A 44 6.91 1.76 3.65
C LYS A 44 6.85 1.49 5.15
N GLU A 45 6.27 2.41 5.92
CA GLU A 45 6.08 2.29 7.37
C GLU A 45 5.22 1.05 7.71
N ILE A 46 4.07 0.88 7.04
CA ILE A 46 3.15 -0.25 7.28
C ILE A 46 3.72 -1.58 6.80
N LEU A 47 4.35 -1.61 5.62
CA LEU A 47 4.93 -2.83 5.05
C LEU A 47 6.31 -3.17 5.61
N LYS A 48 6.86 -2.33 6.50
CA LYS A 48 8.21 -2.46 7.08
C LYS A 48 9.29 -2.62 5.99
N LEU A 49 9.23 -1.76 4.98
CA LEU A 49 10.01 -1.80 3.74
C LEU A 49 10.91 -0.58 3.51
#